data_AF-A0A929PKI8-F1
#
_entry.id   AF-A0A929PKI8-F1
#
_cell.length_a   1.000
_cell.length_b   1.000
_cell.length_c   1.000
_cell.angle_alpha   90.00
_cell.angle_beta   90.00
_cell.angle_gamma   90.00
#
_symmetry.space_group_name_H-M   'P 1'
#
loop_
_entity.id
_entity.type
_entity.pdbx_description
1 polymer ?
#
loop_
_entity_poly.entity_id
_entity_poly.type
_entity_poly.pdbx_seq_one_letter_code
_entity_poly.pdbx_strand_id
1 'polypeptide(L)'
;MQRLEGEKILIMKREILIEWDHKSLEHIYRHSITEQEVENAVNGRILIRSTTRKAEKLKEVIGESHGRVLFVVLKLYGERYRVITARDATGAGNKLYMRRGK
;
A
#
# COMPACT_ATOMS: atom_id res chain seq x y z
N MET A 1 17.06 19.42 -35.37
CA MET A 1 15.82 18.92 -34.74
C MET A 1 15.97 17.43 -34.47
N GLN A 2 16.15 17.03 -33.21
CA GLN A 2 16.00 15.63 -32.80
C GLN A 2 15.01 15.60 -31.64
N ARG A 3 14.08 14.66 -31.76
CA ARG A 3 12.89 14.50 -30.92
C ARG A 3 13.29 14.31 -29.46
N LEU A 4 12.53 14.98 -28.59
CA LEU A 4 12.48 14.71 -27.16
C LEU A 4 11.93 13.29 -26.97
N GLU A 5 12.82 12.32 -26.81
CA GLU A 5 12.46 10.99 -26.30
C GLU A 5 11.93 11.20 -24.89
N GLY A 6 10.62 10.99 -24.73
CA GLY A 6 9.93 11.17 -23.46
C GLY A 6 10.58 10.31 -22.39
N GLU A 7 11.29 10.96 -21.47
CA GLU A 7 11.62 10.39 -20.18
C GLU A 7 10.31 9.87 -19.57
N LYS A 8 10.13 8.55 -19.63
CA LYS A 8 9.23 7.86 -18.72
C LYS A 8 9.68 8.29 -17.33
N ILE A 9 8.93 9.19 -16.71
CA ILE A 9 9.03 9.53 -15.31
C ILE A 9 8.69 8.24 -14.56
N LEU A 10 9.68 7.38 -14.38
CA LEU A 10 9.63 6.30 -13.42
C LEU A 10 9.61 7.04 -12.09
N ILE A 11 8.41 7.32 -11.57
CA ILE A 11 8.25 7.78 -10.19
C ILE A 11 8.84 6.65 -9.36
N MET A 12 10.12 6.80 -9.00
CA MET A 12 10.83 5.89 -8.10
C MET A 12 10.11 5.98 -6.76
N LYS A 13 9.05 5.20 -6.60
CA LYS A 13 8.39 5.04 -5.31
C LYS A 13 9.45 4.45 -4.40
N ARG A 14 9.88 5.25 -3.43
CA ARG A 14 10.68 4.72 -2.32
C ARG A 14 9.94 3.49 -1.77
N GLU A 15 10.70 2.42 -1.66
CA GLU A 15 10.28 1.19 -1.00
C GLU A 15 9.74 1.56 0.39
N ILE A 16 8.60 0.97 0.75
CA ILE A 16 8.10 1.06 2.11
C ILE A 16 8.60 -0.17 2.85
N LEU A 17 9.42 0.09 3.86
CA LEU A 17 9.86 -0.91 4.82
C LEU A 17 8.78 -1.06 5.89
N ILE A 18 8.28 -2.28 6.06
CA ILE A 18 7.31 -2.63 7.08
C ILE A 18 8.04 -3.21 8.28
N GLU A 19 7.68 -2.74 9.47
CA GLU A 19 8.01 -3.38 10.72
C GLU A 19 6.79 -4.14 11.21
N TRP A 20 6.97 -5.44 11.48
CA TRP A 20 5.93 -6.31 11.96
C TRP A 20 5.98 -6.41 13.49
N ASP A 21 4.86 -6.12 14.14
CA ASP A 21 4.64 -6.43 15.54
C ASP A 21 3.51 -7.46 15.69
N HIS A 22 3.39 -8.04 16.89
CA HIS A 22 2.40 -9.08 17.17
C HIS A 22 0.96 -8.64 16.84
N LYS A 23 0.65 -7.35 17.07
CA LYS A 23 -0.68 -6.80 16.82
C LYS A 23 -0.98 -6.67 15.33
N SER A 24 -0.01 -6.21 14.54
CA SER A 24 -0.10 -6.15 13.08
C SER A 24 -0.30 -7.55 12.50
N LEU A 25 0.51 -8.53 12.94
CA LEU A 25 0.44 -9.92 12.48
C LEU A 25 -0.92 -10.55 12.80
N GLU A 26 -1.35 -10.48 14.06
CA GLU A 26 -2.65 -10.99 14.48
C GLU A 26 -3.81 -10.38 13.66
N HIS A 27 -3.74 -9.07 13.38
CA HIS A 27 -4.78 -8.39 12.60
C HIS A 27 -4.85 -8.91 11.15
N ILE A 28 -3.72 -9.04 10.46
CA ILE A 28 -3.72 -9.47 9.05
C ILE A 28 -4.07 -10.95 8.91
N TYR A 29 -3.66 -11.79 9.85
CA TYR A 29 -3.98 -13.23 9.83
C TYR A 29 -5.47 -13.49 10.00
N ARG A 30 -6.17 -12.68 10.81
CA ARG A 30 -7.65 -12.72 10.88
C ARG A 30 -8.33 -12.43 9.55
N HIS A 31 -7.63 -11.78 8.62
CA HIS A 31 -8.09 -11.53 7.25
C HIS A 31 -7.53 -12.53 6.23
N SER A 32 -6.86 -13.60 6.65
CA SER A 32 -6.20 -14.58 5.77
C SER A 32 -5.25 -13.90 4.77
N ILE A 33 -4.45 -12.95 5.30
CA ILE A 33 -3.44 -12.22 4.56
C ILE A 33 -2.08 -12.47 5.22
N THR A 34 -1.09 -12.78 4.40
CA THR A 34 0.31 -12.95 4.82
C THR A 34 1.08 -11.64 4.78
N GLU A 35 2.20 -11.57 5.52
CA GLU A 35 3.12 -10.44 5.49
C GLU A 35 3.60 -10.14 4.06
N GLN A 36 3.98 -11.18 3.32
CA GLN A 36 4.46 -11.07 1.95
C GLN A 36 3.41 -10.44 1.03
N GLU A 37 2.13 -10.80 1.18
CA GLU A 37 1.05 -10.19 0.40
C GLU A 37 0.90 -8.70 0.70
N VAL A 38 1.06 -8.30 1.96
CA VAL A 38 1.02 -6.88 2.34
C VAL A 38 2.23 -6.14 1.78
N GLU A 39 3.43 -6.70 1.89
CA GLU A 39 4.65 -6.09 1.35
C GLU A 39 4.58 -5.92 -0.17
N ASN A 40 4.10 -6.93 -0.89
CA ASN A 40 3.85 -6.87 -2.32
C ASN A 40 2.86 -5.75 -2.66
N ALA A 41 1.67 -5.75 -2.02
CA ALA A 41 0.64 -4.75 -2.26
C ALA A 41 1.14 -3.34 -1.92
N VAL A 42 1.89 -3.19 -0.84
CA VAL A 42 2.42 -1.90 -0.42
C VAL A 42 3.53 -1.42 -1.36
N ASN A 43 4.40 -2.27 -1.90
CA ASN A 43 5.47 -1.81 -2.80
C ASN A 43 5.01 -1.64 -4.26
N GLY A 44 3.98 -2.36 -4.69
CA GLY A 44 3.23 -2.11 -5.94
C GLY A 44 2.15 -1.03 -5.83
N ARG A 45 2.05 -0.33 -4.69
CA ARG A 45 0.86 0.44 -4.29
C ARG A 45 0.51 1.64 -5.16
N ILE A 46 -0.75 2.05 -5.06
CA ILE A 46 -1.23 3.42 -5.25
C ILE A 46 -1.54 4.01 -3.87
N LEU A 47 -1.00 5.20 -3.58
CA LEU A 47 -1.43 5.96 -2.40
C LEU A 47 -2.82 6.54 -2.65
N ILE A 48 -3.81 6.13 -1.86
CA ILE A 48 -5.17 6.67 -1.94
C ILE A 48 -5.22 8.01 -1.24
N ARG A 49 -4.76 8.03 0.02
CA ARG A 49 -4.93 9.18 0.90
C ARG A 49 -3.85 9.19 1.99
N SER A 50 -3.40 10.38 2.35
CA SER A 50 -2.78 10.63 3.64
C SER A 50 -3.82 11.29 4.55
N THR A 51 -4.02 10.76 5.75
CA THR A 51 -5.02 11.26 6.71
C THR A 51 -4.41 11.34 8.11
N THR A 52 -5.03 12.12 8.98
CA THR A 52 -4.65 12.19 10.40
C THR A 52 -5.84 11.72 11.22
N ARG A 53 -5.65 10.72 12.08
CA ARG A 53 -6.68 10.25 13.03
C ARG A 53 -6.08 10.19 14.42
N LYS A 54 -6.74 10.82 15.40
CA LYS A 54 -6.25 10.89 16.80
C LYS A 54 -4.78 11.34 16.90
N ALA A 55 -4.42 12.40 16.17
CA ALA A 55 -3.06 12.93 16.03
C ALA A 55 -2.03 12.01 15.33
N GLU A 56 -2.44 10.86 14.78
CA GLU A 56 -1.56 9.94 14.07
C GLU A 56 -1.68 10.11 12.56
N LYS A 57 -0.55 10.27 11.86
CA LYS A 57 -0.49 10.33 10.40
C LYS A 57 -0.58 8.92 9.82
N LEU A 58 -1.62 8.69 9.02
CA LEU A 58 -1.92 7.42 8.39
C LEU A 58 -1.84 7.54 6.86
N LYS A 59 -1.42 6.46 6.21
CA LYS A 59 -1.45 6.31 4.76
C LYS A 59 -2.40 5.18 4.41
N GLU A 60 -3.41 5.49 3.60
CA GLU A 60 -4.32 4.52 3.02
C GLU A 60 -3.80 4.19 1.61
N VAL A 61 -3.49 2.93 1.37
CA VAL A 61 -2.90 2.46 0.12
C VAL A 61 -3.72 1.30 -0.43
N ILE A 62 -3.69 1.14 -1.75
CA ILE A 62 -4.16 -0.07 -2.42
C ILE A 62 -3.05 -0.61 -3.30
N GLY A 63 -2.92 -1.93 -3.36
CA GLY A 63 -2.02 -2.57 -4.30
C GLY A 63 -2.38 -4.01 -4.49
N GLU A 64 -1.72 -4.64 -5.45
CA GLU A 64 -2.01 -6.01 -5.83
C GLU A 64 -0.96 -6.96 -5.25
N SER A 65 -1.42 -8.16 -4.88
CA SER A 65 -0.58 -9.31 -4.59
C SER A 65 -1.31 -10.59 -4.98
N HIS A 66 -0.66 -11.43 -5.79
CA HIS A 66 -1.15 -12.75 -6.21
C HIS A 66 -2.59 -12.74 -6.78
N GLY A 67 -2.93 -11.74 -7.58
CA GLY A 67 -4.23 -11.52 -8.19
C GLY A 67 -5.26 -10.80 -7.31
N ARG A 68 -4.93 -10.50 -6.05
CA ARG A 68 -5.81 -9.83 -5.09
C ARG A 68 -5.40 -8.38 -4.93
N VAL A 69 -6.37 -7.46 -4.96
CA VAL A 69 -6.12 -6.08 -4.59
C VAL A 69 -6.40 -5.92 -3.10
N LEU A 70 -5.40 -5.49 -2.35
CA LEU A 70 -5.50 -5.25 -0.92
C LEU A 70 -5.64 -3.75 -0.64
N PHE A 71 -6.45 -3.42 0.37
CA PHE A 71 -6.47 -2.11 1.02
C PHE A 71 -5.66 -2.21 2.31
N VAL A 72 -4.64 -1.36 2.45
CA VAL A 72 -3.71 -1.37 3.59
C VAL A 72 -3.65 0.01 4.21
N VAL A 73 -3.70 0.08 5.54
CA VAL A 73 -3.49 1.31 6.30
C VAL A 73 -2.17 1.21 7.05
N LEU A 74 -1.30 2.17 6.77
CA LEU A 74 0.04 2.25 7.33
C LEU A 74 0.16 3.44 8.28
N LYS A 75 0.93 3.24 9.34
CA LYS A 75 1.35 4.32 10.25
C LYS A 75 2.87 4.36 10.30
N LEU A 76 3.43 5.56 10.21
CA LEU A 76 4.87 5.75 10.35
C LEU A 76 5.28 5.51 11.81
N TYR A 77 6.30 4.69 12.02
CA TYR A 77 6.92 4.40 13.30
C TYR A 77 8.44 4.47 13.14
N GLY A 78 9.05 5.57 13.61
CA GLY A 78 10.43 5.90 13.27
C GLY A 78 10.61 6.06 11.76
N GLU A 79 11.48 5.25 11.18
CA GLU A 79 11.77 5.25 9.73
C GLU A 79 10.99 4.17 8.96
N ARG A 80 10.24 3.31 9.66
CA ARG A 80 9.48 2.18 9.09
C ARG A 80 7.98 2.40 9.24
N TYR A 81 7.18 1.58 8.59
CA TYR A 81 5.73 1.60 8.75
C TYR A 81 5.24 0.38 9.51
N ARG A 82 4.22 0.56 10.33
CA ARG A 82 3.43 -0.54 10.89
C ARG A 82 2.09 -0.64 10.20
N VAL A 83 1.62 -1.86 10.02
CA VAL A 83 0.31 -2.15 9.43
C VAL A 83 -0.75 -2.06 10.52
N ILE A 84 -1.67 -1.10 10.38
CA ILE A 84 -2.83 -1.01 11.27
C ILE A 84 -3.92 -1.98 10.81
N THR A 85 -4.12 -2.09 9.50
CA THR A 85 -5.07 -3.03 8.91
C THR A 85 -4.65 -3.38 7.48
N ALA A 86 -4.91 -4.62 7.08
CA ALA A 86 -4.91 -5.06 5.70
C ALA A 86 -6.15 -5.93 5.47
N ARG A 87 -6.80 -5.76 4.32
CA ARG A 87 -7.97 -6.54 3.91
C ARG A 87 -8.09 -6.51 2.39
N ASP A 88 -8.90 -7.39 1.83
CA ASP A 88 -9.31 -7.25 0.43
C ASP A 88 -9.94 -5.87 0.18
N ALA A 89 -9.56 -5.26 -0.94
CA ALA A 89 -10.17 -4.03 -1.39
C ALA A 89 -11.63 -4.27 -1.79
N THR A 90 -12.49 -3.30 -1.49
CA THR A 90 -13.90 -3.34 -1.92
C THR A 90 -14.02 -2.94 -3.38
N GLY A 91 -15.20 -3.11 -4.00
CA GLY A 91 -15.43 -2.77 -5.42
C GLY A 91 -14.97 -1.35 -5.82
N ALA A 92 -15.14 -0.36 -4.94
CA ALA A 92 -14.62 1.00 -5.16
C ALA A 92 -13.08 1.06 -5.15
N GLY A 93 -12.43 0.33 -4.23
CA GLY A 93 -10.98 0.19 -4.19
C GLY A 93 -10.42 -0.53 -5.40
N ASN A 94 -11.05 -1.64 -5.82
CA ASN A 94 -10.67 -2.39 -7.03
C ASN A 94 -10.77 -1.52 -8.28
N LYS A 95 -11.88 -0.79 -8.45
CA LYS A 95 -12.06 0.13 -9.58
C LYS A 95 -11.03 1.24 -9.57
N LEU A 96 -10.66 1.76 -8.39
CA LEU A 96 -9.61 2.76 -8.27
C LEU A 96 -8.24 2.19 -8.68
N TYR A 97 -7.91 0.97 -8.25
CA TYR A 97 -6.67 0.30 -8.65
C TYR A 97 -6.63 0.05 -10.16
N MET A 98 -7.68 -0.54 -10.75
CA MET A 98 -7.73 -0.80 -12.19
C MET A 98 -7.58 0.46 -13.05
N ARG A 99 -8.08 1.61 -12.58
CA ARG A 99 -7.99 2.88 -13.30
C ARG A 99 -6.62 3.55 -13.22
N ARG A 100 -5.88 3.35 -12.13
CA ARG A 100 -4.68 4.13 -11.79
C ARG A 100 -3.40 3.32 -11.58
N GLY A 101 -3.52 2.00 -11.44
CA GLY A 101 -2.44 1.07 -11.10
C GLY A 101 -2.01 0.18 -12.23
N LYS A 102 -2.65 0.29 -13.39
CA LYS A 102 -2.23 -0.32 -14.65
C LYS A 102 -1.39 0.65 -15.47
#